data_AF-A0A942Y6N6-F1
#
_entry.id   AF-A0A942Y6N6-F1
#
_cell.length_a   1.000
_cell.length_b   1.000
_cell.length_c   1.000
_cell.angle_alpha   90.00
_cell.angle_beta   90.00
_cell.angle_gamma   90.00
#
_symmetry.space_group_name_H-M   'P 1'
#
loop_
_entity.id
_entity.type
_entity.pdbx_description
1 polymer ?
#
loop_
_entity_poly.entity_id
_entity_poly.type
_entity_poly.pdbx_seq_one_letter_code
_entity_poly.pdbx_strand_id
1 'polypeptide(L)'
;MDGQILKYIRHALNLSQTELGELVGLSQLTIFRYEHGYQTPLPSTVRRMQKALKYSEEDLLSIAELLEVEDNYKHARLKTKLRQQANITI
;
A
#
# COMPACT_ATOMS: atom_id res chain seq x y z
N MET A 1 6.85 -0.34 -6.62
CA MET A 1 6.29 -0.46 -5.25
C MET A 1 4.82 -0.08 -5.33
N ASP A 2 3.95 -0.94 -4.81
CA ASP A 2 2.51 -0.68 -4.70
C ASP A 2 2.23 0.46 -3.70
N GLY A 3 1.21 1.28 -3.97
CA GLY A 3 0.77 2.36 -3.08
C GLY A 3 0.23 1.86 -1.74
N GLN A 4 -0.42 0.69 -1.71
CA GLN A 4 -0.93 0.10 -0.46
C GLN A 4 0.21 -0.30 0.48
N ILE A 5 1.32 -0.80 -0.07
CA ILE A 5 2.52 -1.13 0.71
C ILE A 5 3.07 0.14 1.39
N LEU A 6 3.20 1.23 0.63
CA LEU A 6 3.67 2.51 1.19
C LEU A 6 2.77 3.01 2.31
N LYS A 7 1.45 2.93 2.09
CA LYS A 7 0.44 3.31 3.06
C LYS A 7 0.53 2.46 4.34
N TYR A 8 0.71 1.16 4.20
CA TYR A 8 0.89 0.22 5.31
C TYR A 8 2.12 0.61 6.15
N ILE A 9 3.29 0.77 5.52
CA ILE A 9 4.53 1.17 6.20
C ILE A 9 4.32 2.48 6.95
N ARG A 10 3.70 3.47 6.31
CA ARG A 10 3.42 4.77 6.93
C ARG A 10 2.59 4.63 8.19
N HIS A 11 1.50 3.85 8.13
CA HIS A 11 0.63 3.64 9.29
C HIS A 11 1.31 2.82 10.39
N ALA A 12 2.11 1.80 10.04
CA ALA A 12 2.87 1.01 11.00
C ALA A 12 3.88 1.87 11.79
N LEU A 13 4.39 2.94 11.17
CA LEU A 13 5.29 3.91 11.79
C LEU A 13 4.56 5.11 12.42
N ASN A 14 3.23 5.12 12.45
CA ASN A 14 2.39 6.21 12.95
C ASN A 14 2.67 7.59 12.30
N LEU A 15 3.00 7.60 11.02
CA LEU A 15 3.28 8.82 10.27
C LEU A 15 2.03 9.32 9.52
N SER A 16 1.86 10.63 9.45
CA SER A 16 1.00 11.30 8.47
C SER A 16 1.68 11.33 7.08
N GLN A 17 0.91 11.61 6.03
CA GLN A 17 1.46 11.73 4.68
C GLN A 17 2.44 12.91 4.56
N THR A 18 2.22 13.98 5.35
CA THR A 18 3.12 15.13 5.43
C THR A 18 4.46 14.74 6.06
N GLU A 19 4.43 14.09 7.24
CA GLU A 19 5.65 13.67 7.93
C GLU A 19 6.46 12.67 7.10
N LEU A 20 5.79 11.72 6.43
CA LEU A 20 6.45 10.82 5.49
C LEU A 20 7.10 11.61 4.35
N GLY A 21 6.37 12.56 3.76
CA GLY A 21 6.88 13.42 2.69
C GLY A 21 8.15 14.14 3.11
N GLU A 22 8.12 14.83 4.25
CA GLU A 22 9.26 15.54 4.82
C GLU A 22 10.47 14.62 5.04
N LEU A 23 10.25 13.43 5.63
CA LEU A 23 11.31 12.46 5.90
C LEU A 23 12.03 11.99 4.62
N VAL A 24 11.33 11.87 3.50
CA VAL A 24 11.87 11.32 2.24
C VAL A 24 12.10 12.38 1.16
N GLY A 25 11.96 13.67 1.52
CA GLY A 25 12.15 14.81 0.62
C GLY A 25 11.13 14.89 -0.51
N LEU A 26 9.86 14.67 -0.20
CA LEU A 26 8.72 14.72 -1.13
C LEU A 26 7.57 15.56 -0.55
N SER A 27 6.69 16.05 -1.41
CA SER A 27 5.47 16.73 -0.95
C SER A 27 4.44 15.72 -0.43
N GLN A 28 3.57 16.15 0.50
CA GLN A 28 2.40 15.37 0.94
C GLN A 28 1.54 14.92 -0.25
N LEU A 29 1.35 15.79 -1.26
CA LEU A 29 0.57 15.46 -2.46
C LEU A 29 1.21 14.33 -3.27
N THR A 30 2.54 14.28 -3.33
CA THR A 30 3.26 13.19 -4.00
C THR A 30 3.02 11.86 -3.27
N ILE A 31 3.10 11.86 -1.93
CA ILE A 31 2.77 10.68 -1.11
C ILE A 31 1.32 10.24 -1.34
N PHE A 32 0.37 11.18 -1.31
CA PHE A 32 -1.03 10.91 -1.59
C PHE A 32 -1.22 10.23 -2.96
N ARG A 33 -0.59 10.74 -4.02
CA ARG A 33 -0.67 10.17 -5.37
C ARG A 33 -0.09 8.76 -5.44
N TYR A 34 1.00 8.50 -4.74
CA TYR A 34 1.56 7.15 -4.63
C TYR A 34 0.61 6.19 -3.91
N GLU A 35 0.11 6.57 -2.73
CA GLU A 35 -0.78 5.69 -1.93
C GLU A 35 -2.10 5.34 -2.62
N HIS A 36 -2.59 6.22 -3.50
CA HIS A 36 -3.84 6.00 -4.24
C HIS A 36 -3.62 5.44 -5.65
N GLY A 37 -2.38 5.12 -6.03
CA GLY A 37 -2.07 4.56 -7.36
C GLY A 37 -2.20 5.56 -8.52
N TYR A 38 -2.41 6.85 -8.24
CA TYR A 38 -2.41 7.90 -9.28
C TYR A 38 -1.04 8.12 -9.91
N GLN A 39 0.03 7.71 -9.20
CA GLN A 39 1.39 7.76 -9.70
C GLN A 39 2.19 6.60 -9.11
N THR A 40 3.13 6.04 -9.88
CA THR A 40 4.06 5.02 -9.39
C THR A 40 5.40 5.66 -9.04
N PRO A 41 5.99 5.40 -7.85
CA PRO A 41 7.31 5.90 -7.51
C PRO A 41 8.40 5.25 -8.38
N LEU A 42 9.37 6.04 -8.82
CA LEU A 42 10.54 5.55 -9.55
C LEU A 42 11.39 4.62 -8.65
N PRO A 43 12.15 3.67 -9.23
CA PRO A 43 13.04 2.79 -8.44
C PRO A 43 14.02 3.55 -7.54
N SER A 44 14.56 4.69 -8.00
CA SER A 44 15.43 5.55 -7.20
C SER A 44 14.70 6.18 -5.99
N THR A 45 13.42 6.49 -6.14
CA THR A 45 12.58 7.01 -5.05
C THR A 45 12.30 5.93 -4.02
N VAL A 46 12.00 4.70 -4.47
CA VAL A 46 11.80 3.55 -3.57
C VAL A 46 13.06 3.28 -2.75
N ARG A 47 14.25 3.30 -3.37
CA ARG A 47 15.52 3.15 -2.64
C ARG A 47 15.75 4.25 -1.60
N ARG A 48 15.35 5.49 -1.90
CA ARG A 48 15.44 6.61 -0.94
C ARG A 48 14.51 6.40 0.25
N MET A 49 13.29 5.91 0.00
CA MET A 49 12.34 5.53 1.05
C MET A 49 12.88 4.38 1.91
N GLN A 50 13.40 3.31 1.30
CA GLN A 50 14.06 2.19 2.01
C GLN A 50 15.14 2.70 2.98
N LYS A 51 16.02 3.59 2.50
CA LYS A 51 17.09 4.15 3.33
C LYS A 51 16.56 5.03 4.47
N ALA A 52 15.58 5.87 4.20
CA ALA A 52 15.03 6.81 5.19
C ALA A 52 14.19 6.11 6.27
N LEU A 53 13.39 5.12 5.87
CA LEU A 53 12.45 4.39 6.73
C LEU A 53 13.04 3.08 7.28
N LYS A 54 14.25 2.70 6.86
CA LYS A 54 15.02 1.54 7.32
C LYS A 54 14.29 0.19 7.18
N TYR A 55 13.53 0.02 6.11
CA TYR A 55 12.96 -1.28 5.73
C TYR A 55 13.77 -1.93 4.60
N SER A 56 13.79 -3.26 4.59
CA SER A 56 14.49 -4.11 3.64
C SER A 56 13.59 -4.54 2.47
N GLU A 57 14.17 -5.23 1.48
CA GLU A 57 13.38 -5.87 0.42
C GLU A 57 12.54 -7.03 0.98
N GLU A 58 13.04 -7.74 1.99
CA GLU A 58 12.31 -8.81 2.67
C GLU A 58 11.07 -8.30 3.40
N ASP A 59 11.17 -7.13 4.04
CA ASP A 59 10.02 -6.45 4.64
C ASP A 59 8.96 -6.08 3.59
N LEU A 60 9.39 -5.57 2.42
CA LEU A 60 8.48 -5.24 1.33
C LEU A 60 7.71 -6.47 0.83
N LEU A 61 8.41 -7.59 0.63
CA LEU A 61 7.80 -8.86 0.19
C LEU A 61 6.80 -9.38 1.23
N SER A 62 7.19 -9.35 2.51
CA SER A 62 6.33 -9.77 3.61
C SER A 62 5.04 -8.93 3.69
N ILE A 63 5.15 -7.60 3.51
CA ILE A 63 3.98 -6.72 3.49
C ILE A 63 3.11 -6.98 2.26
N ALA A 64 3.71 -7.20 1.10
CA ALA A 64 2.95 -7.53 -0.12
C ALA A 64 2.12 -8.81 0.09
N GLU A 65 2.72 -9.86 0.65
CA GLU A 65 2.01 -11.11 0.97
C GLU A 65 0.86 -10.89 1.97
N LEU A 66 1.08 -10.10 3.03
CA LEU A 66 0.04 -9.76 4.01
C LEU A 66 -1.15 -9.03 3.37
N LEU A 67 -0.87 -8.07 2.48
CA LEU A 67 -1.91 -7.29 1.80
C LEU A 67 -2.67 -8.13 0.76
N GLU A 68 -1.99 -9.03 0.04
CA GLU A 68 -2.64 -9.97 -0.88
C GLU A 68 -3.61 -10.91 -0.15
N VAL A 69 -3.25 -11.40 1.04
CA VAL A 69 -4.14 -12.24 1.85
C VAL A 69 -5.39 -11.48 2.30
N GLU A 70 -5.23 -10.23 2.76
CA GLU A 70 -6.34 -9.40 3.21
C GLU A 70 -7.28 -9.03 2.06
N ASP A 71 -6.74 -8.66 0.90
CA ASP A 71 -7.52 -8.39 -0.29
C ASP A 71 -8.21 -9.65 -0.80
N ASN A 72 -7.53 -10.80 -0.88
CA ASN A 72 -8.16 -12.05 -1.29
C ASN A 72 -9.37 -12.40 -0.40
N TYR A 73 -9.25 -12.19 0.92
CA TYR A 73 -10.33 -12.45 1.85
C TYR A 73 -11.52 -11.48 1.67
N LYS A 74 -11.26 -10.17 1.54
CA LYS A 74 -12.29 -9.15 1.29
C LYS A 74 -12.97 -9.36 -0.06
N HIS A 75 -12.20 -9.64 -1.11
CA HIS A 75 -12.71 -9.91 -2.46
C HIS A 75 -13.55 -11.20 -2.50
N ALA A 76 -13.13 -12.28 -1.84
CA ALA A 76 -13.91 -13.51 -1.74
C ALA A 76 -15.26 -13.29 -1.05
N ARG A 77 -15.27 -12.52 0.05
CA ARG A 77 -16.50 -12.13 0.76
C ARG A 77 -17.40 -11.25 -0.10
N LEU A 78 -16.86 -10.22 -0.76
CA LEU A 78 -17.62 -9.33 -1.64
C LEU A 78 -18.20 -10.10 -2.83
N LYS A 79 -17.40 -10.95 -3.49
CA LYS A 79 -17.84 -11.79 -4.60
C LYS A 79 -18.97 -12.73 -4.17
N THR A 80 -18.85 -13.34 -2.99
CA THR A 80 -19.91 -14.18 -2.39
C THR A 80 -21.17 -13.37 -2.12
N LYS A 81 -21.05 -12.19 -1.50
CA LYS A 81 -22.17 -11.28 -1.24
C LYS A 81 -22.86 -10.85 -2.53
N LEU A 82 -22.10 -10.47 -3.56
CA LEU A 82 -22.65 -10.06 -4.87
C LEU A 82 -23.36 -11.22 -5.57
N ARG A 83 -22.83 -12.44 -5.50
CA ARG A 83 -23.49 -13.65 -6.03
C ARG A 83 -24.81 -13.95 -5.31
N GLN A 84 -24.82 -13.86 -3.98
CA GLN A 84 -26.03 -14.01 -3.18
C GLN A 84 -27.06 -12.93 -3.50
N GLN A 85 -26.65 -11.66 -3.61
CA GLN A 85 -27.53 -10.55 -3.97
C GLN A 85 -28.09 -10.66 -5.40
N ALA A 86 -27.32 -11.21 -6.33
CA ALA A 86 -27.74 -11.41 -7.71
C ALA A 86 -28.65 -12.64 -7.90
N ASN A 87 -28.99 -13.38 -6.84
CA ASN A 87 -29.68 -14.68 -6.91
C ASN A 87 -29.00 -15.69 -7.87
N ILE A 88 -27.68 -15.58 -8.03
CA ILE A 88 -26.90 -16.55 -8.81
C ILE A 88 -26.33 -17.55 -7.82
N THR A 89 -27.12 -18.59 -7.55
CA THR A 89 -26.66 -19.80 -6.86
C THR A 89 -26.26 -20.81 -7.94
N ILE A 90 -25.13 -21.49 -7.76
CA ILE A 90 -24.83 -22.71 -8.54
C ILE A 90 -25.84 -23.77 -8.14
#